data_AF-A0A3N7J868-F1
#
_entry.id   AF-A0A3N7J868-F1
#
_cell.length_a   1.000
_cell.length_b   1.000
_cell.length_c   1.000
_cell.angle_alpha   90.00
_cell.angle_beta   90.00
_cell.angle_gamma   90.00
#
_symmetry.space_group_name_H-M   'P 1'
#
loop_
_entity.id
_entity.type
_entity.pdbx_description
1 polymer ?
#
loop_
_entity_poly.entity_id
_entity_poly.type
_entity_poly.pdbx_seq_one_letter_code
_entity_poly.pdbx_strand_id
1 'polypeptide(L)'
;MKPFVLSALICVAAVGNSAATAHTVSHVGKESNHKANHDQKNTEAFKQTIAFHQRNVDALWAQYGRAETRIRESHGNHAELERDRTFFVGVYQRDIEKGVRVEESKKIIAQIEADYVKKHAQRDTYEKKQLAQLQSQLKRELLKEQKYFEKSKRKYADLVDEETRPLLQEAEQHFAAAIERVNRFSDAGTTIASK
;
A
#
# COMPACT_ATOMS: atom_id res chain seq x y z
N MET A 1 -10.09 1.47 -21.01
CA MET A 1 -10.29 1.21 -19.57
C MET A 1 -9.98 2.49 -18.81
N LYS A 2 -10.93 2.98 -18.02
CA LYS A 2 -10.78 4.22 -17.22
C LYS A 2 -9.69 3.98 -16.15
N PRO A 3 -8.74 4.91 -15.93
CA PRO A 3 -7.75 4.74 -14.88
C PRO A 3 -8.47 4.71 -13.53
N PHE A 4 -8.26 3.65 -12.76
CA PHE A 4 -8.62 3.61 -11.34
C PHE A 4 -7.75 4.63 -10.63
N VAL A 5 -8.27 5.84 -10.51
CA VAL A 5 -7.72 6.91 -9.69
C VAL A 5 -7.93 6.48 -8.24
N LEU A 6 -6.84 6.08 -7.59
CA LEU A 6 -6.78 5.90 -6.14
C LEU A 6 -6.78 7.28 -5.45
N SER A 7 -7.78 8.10 -5.74
CA SER A 7 -8.05 9.38 -5.06
C SER A 7 -9.45 9.30 -4.47
N ALA A 8 -9.59 8.52 -3.41
CA ALA A 8 -10.73 8.64 -2.53
C ALA A 8 -10.28 8.42 -1.08
N LEU A 9 -10.30 9.52 -0.32
CA LEU A 9 -10.65 9.63 1.09
C LEU A 9 -9.69 9.05 2.13
N ILE A 10 -8.87 9.94 2.72
CA ILE A 10 -8.99 10.28 4.15
C ILE A 10 -8.82 11.81 4.30
N CYS A 11 -9.90 12.56 4.09
CA CYS A 11 -10.10 13.83 4.79
C CYS A 11 -10.91 13.51 6.04
N VAL A 12 -10.24 13.36 7.18
CA VAL A 12 -10.87 13.57 8.48
C VAL A 12 -10.09 14.69 9.16
N ALA A 13 -10.59 15.90 8.96
CA ALA A 13 -10.33 17.00 9.85
C ALA A 13 -11.10 16.74 11.15
N ALA A 14 -10.40 16.27 12.17
CA ALA A 14 -10.73 16.52 13.56
C ALA A 14 -9.45 17.15 14.13
N VAL A 15 -9.42 18.43 14.51
CA VAL A 15 -10.27 19.08 15.50
C VAL A 15 -10.55 20.53 15.08
N GLY A 16 -11.83 20.89 14.97
CA GLY A 16 -12.31 22.26 14.94
C GLY A 16 -12.78 22.70 16.34
N ASN A 17 -12.51 23.97 16.64
CA ASN A 17 -13.12 24.85 17.64
C ASN A 17 -13.08 24.48 19.14
N SER A 18 -12.34 25.28 19.89
CA SER A 18 -12.91 25.92 21.07
C SER A 18 -12.73 27.44 20.91
N ALA A 19 -13.87 28.10 20.93
CA ALA A 19 -14.07 29.51 20.61
C ALA A 19 -13.50 30.46 21.67
N ALA A 20 -13.33 31.71 21.23
CA ALA A 20 -13.09 32.86 22.08
C ALA A 20 -14.15 33.02 23.18
N THR A 21 -13.70 33.27 24.40
CA THR A 21 -14.41 34.09 25.39
C THR A 21 -13.40 34.97 26.11
N ALA A 22 -13.51 36.27 25.87
CA ALA A 22 -12.88 37.28 26.71
C ALA A 22 -13.69 37.37 28.01
N HIS A 23 -13.05 37.07 29.14
CA HIS A 23 -13.48 37.55 30.45
C HIS A 23 -12.25 38.06 31.20
N THR A 24 -12.18 39.39 31.32
CA THR A 24 -11.32 40.11 32.25
C THR A 24 -11.84 39.93 33.68
N VAL A 25 -11.12 39.21 34.55
CA VAL A 25 -11.07 39.51 35.99
C VAL A 25 -9.71 39.07 36.54
N SER A 26 -9.00 40.02 37.14
CA SER A 26 -7.77 39.86 37.92
C SER A 26 -7.99 38.98 39.16
N HIS A 27 -7.15 37.95 39.40
CA HIS A 27 -6.61 37.65 40.74
C HIS A 27 -5.46 36.62 40.70
N VAL A 28 -4.27 37.10 41.04
CA VAL A 28 -3.11 36.45 41.70
C VAL A 28 -3.25 34.95 42.04
N GLY A 29 -2.34 34.13 41.49
CA GLY A 29 -1.96 32.80 42.05
C GLY A 29 -2.29 31.53 41.24
N LYS A 30 -2.41 31.56 39.90
CA LYS A 30 -2.92 30.42 39.11
C LYS A 30 -2.19 30.09 37.79
N GLU A 31 -0.97 30.57 37.58
CA GLU A 31 -0.27 30.38 36.29
C GLU A 31 0.40 28.99 36.14
N SER A 32 0.80 28.32 37.22
CA SER A 32 1.50 27.03 37.13
C SER A 32 0.60 25.86 36.73
N ASN A 33 -0.64 25.81 37.24
CA ASN A 33 -1.57 24.70 36.97
C ASN A 33 -2.19 24.77 35.57
N HIS A 34 -2.37 25.96 34.98
CA HIS A 34 -2.88 26.09 33.61
C HIS A 34 -1.83 25.74 32.56
N LYS A 35 -0.56 26.06 32.81
CA LYS A 35 0.56 25.68 31.94
C LYS A 35 0.79 24.17 31.94
N ALA A 36 0.84 23.54 33.11
CA ALA A 36 0.99 22.09 33.24
C ALA A 36 -0.13 21.29 32.55
N ASN A 37 -1.39 21.74 32.67
CA ASN A 37 -2.54 21.07 32.05
C ASN A 37 -2.60 21.30 30.52
N HIS A 38 -2.15 22.47 30.05
CA HIS A 38 -2.02 22.77 28.62
C HIS A 38 -0.88 21.96 27.98
N ASP A 39 0.25 21.83 28.65
CA ASP A 39 1.40 21.05 28.19
C ASP A 39 1.05 19.55 28.14
N GLN A 40 0.36 19.02 29.16
CA GLN A 40 -0.13 17.63 29.16
C GLN A 40 -1.11 17.35 28.00
N LYS A 41 -2.06 18.25 27.73
CA LYS A 41 -2.99 18.11 26.59
C LYS A 41 -2.24 18.13 25.25
N ASN A 42 -1.19 18.94 25.13
CA ASN A 42 -0.40 19.02 23.91
C ASN A 42 0.52 17.80 23.74
N THR A 43 1.07 17.25 24.82
CA THR A 43 1.82 15.99 24.83
C THR A 43 0.93 14.84 24.35
N GLU A 44 -0.32 14.73 24.83
CA GLU A 44 -1.27 13.71 24.36
C GLU A 44 -1.63 13.90 22.88
N ALA A 45 -1.85 15.14 22.43
CA ALA A 45 -2.06 15.43 21.01
C ALA A 45 -0.85 15.03 20.15
N PHE A 46 0.37 15.17 20.69
CA PHE A 46 1.58 14.75 20.01
C PHE A 46 1.68 13.23 19.89
N LYS A 47 1.44 12.48 20.98
CA LYS A 47 1.36 11.01 20.97
C LYS A 47 0.34 10.50 19.94
N GLN A 48 -0.85 11.11 19.89
CA GLN A 48 -1.87 10.78 18.91
C GLN A 48 -1.42 11.08 17.48
N THR A 49 -0.69 12.17 17.27
CA THR A 49 -0.12 12.53 15.97
C THR A 49 0.93 11.51 15.51
N ILE A 50 1.82 11.06 16.41
CA ILE A 50 2.81 10.01 16.12
C ILE A 50 2.09 8.71 15.71
N ALA A 51 1.12 8.27 16.52
CA ALA A 51 0.35 7.06 16.25
C ALA A 51 -0.44 7.15 14.93
N PHE A 52 -0.98 8.33 14.60
CA PHE A 52 -1.67 8.57 13.33
C PHE A 52 -0.75 8.34 12.14
N HIS A 53 0.47 8.90 12.18
CA HIS A 53 1.45 8.73 11.10
C HIS A 53 1.91 7.28 10.95
N GLN A 54 2.13 6.55 12.05
CA GLN A 54 2.44 5.12 12.00
C GLN A 54 1.31 4.31 11.34
N ARG A 55 0.05 4.54 11.75
CA ARG A 55 -1.12 3.88 11.15
C ARG A 55 -1.26 4.18 9.66
N ASN A 56 -0.92 5.38 9.22
CA ASN A 56 -0.96 5.73 7.79
C ASN A 56 0.07 4.92 7.00
N VAL A 57 1.29 4.74 7.52
CA VAL A 57 2.30 3.87 6.90
C VAL A 57 1.77 2.44 6.74
N ASP A 58 1.16 1.89 7.80
CA ASP A 58 0.58 0.54 7.75
C ASP A 58 -0.57 0.44 6.76
N ALA A 59 -1.44 1.46 6.72
CA ALA A 59 -2.55 1.52 5.79
C ALA A 59 -2.08 1.57 4.34
N LEU A 60 -1.03 2.34 4.03
CA LEU A 60 -0.43 2.42 2.69
C LEU A 60 0.10 1.04 2.25
N TRP A 61 0.80 0.33 3.13
CA TRP A 61 1.29 -1.02 2.85
C TRP A 61 0.16 -2.04 2.67
N ALA A 62 -0.88 -1.97 3.51
CA ALA A 62 -2.03 -2.85 3.38
C ALA A 62 -2.81 -2.59 2.07
N GLN A 63 -2.93 -1.33 1.66
CA GLN A 63 -3.53 -0.96 0.37
C GLN A 63 -2.70 -1.48 -0.80
N TYR A 64 -1.38 -1.32 -0.75
CA TYR A 64 -0.46 -1.90 -1.72
C TYR A 64 -0.66 -3.41 -1.85
N GLY A 65 -0.65 -4.15 -0.74
CA GLY A 65 -0.82 -5.61 -0.75
C GLY A 65 -2.14 -6.05 -1.37
N ARG A 66 -3.25 -5.39 -1.03
CA ARG A 66 -4.56 -5.66 -1.65
C ARG A 66 -4.57 -5.38 -3.15
N ALA A 67 -3.95 -4.29 -3.59
CA ALA A 67 -3.87 -3.93 -5.00
C ALA A 67 -2.99 -4.91 -5.78
N GLU A 68 -1.86 -5.35 -5.23
CA GLU A 68 -1.00 -6.39 -5.80
C GLU A 68 -1.75 -7.70 -5.97
N THR A 69 -2.48 -8.17 -4.95
CA THR A 69 -3.32 -9.38 -5.04
C THR A 69 -4.36 -9.25 -6.15
N ARG A 70 -5.08 -8.11 -6.22
CA ARG A 70 -6.06 -7.88 -7.29
C ARG A 70 -5.44 -7.87 -8.68
N ILE A 71 -4.23 -7.33 -8.82
CA ILE A 71 -3.49 -7.40 -10.09
C ILE A 71 -3.28 -8.85 -10.43
N ARG A 72 -2.70 -9.67 -9.54
CA ARG A 72 -2.37 -11.09 -9.81
C ARG A 72 -3.60 -11.98 -10.05
N GLU A 73 -4.70 -11.71 -9.35
CA GLU A 73 -5.92 -12.52 -9.40
C GLU A 73 -6.94 -12.04 -10.43
N SER A 74 -6.70 -10.91 -11.10
CA SER A 74 -7.63 -10.42 -12.14
C SER A 74 -7.84 -11.45 -13.26
N HIS A 75 -8.97 -11.38 -13.94
CA HIS A 75 -9.30 -12.27 -15.05
C HIS A 75 -8.18 -12.41 -16.09
N GLY A 76 -7.99 -13.63 -16.60
CA GLY A 76 -6.86 -13.98 -17.45
C GLY A 76 -5.55 -14.12 -16.68
N ASN A 77 -5.61 -14.36 -15.36
CA ASN A 77 -4.43 -14.67 -14.55
C ASN A 77 -3.79 -15.99 -14.97
N HIS A 78 -2.54 -16.20 -14.54
CA HIS A 78 -1.75 -17.39 -14.86
C HIS A 78 -2.47 -18.70 -14.51
N ALA A 79 -3.18 -18.75 -13.38
CA ALA A 79 -3.90 -19.94 -12.97
C ALA A 79 -5.12 -20.23 -13.86
N GLU A 80 -5.84 -19.20 -14.31
CA GLU A 80 -6.91 -19.33 -15.32
C GLU A 80 -6.36 -19.84 -16.64
N LEU A 81 -5.27 -19.25 -17.13
CA LEU A 81 -4.63 -19.67 -18.38
C LEU A 81 -4.18 -21.13 -18.33
N GLU A 82 -3.61 -21.59 -17.22
CA GLU A 82 -3.18 -22.98 -17.06
C GLU A 82 -4.37 -23.95 -17.00
N ARG A 83 -5.44 -23.57 -16.30
CA ARG A 83 -6.67 -24.38 -16.24
C ARG A 83 -7.30 -24.52 -17.63
N ASP A 84 -7.40 -23.43 -18.38
CA ASP A 84 -7.95 -23.44 -19.73
C ASP A 84 -7.10 -24.33 -20.65
N ARG A 85 -5.77 -24.16 -20.63
CA ARG A 85 -4.84 -25.01 -21.38
C ARG A 85 -5.06 -26.48 -21.07
N THR A 86 -5.00 -26.84 -19.79
CA THR A 86 -5.15 -28.23 -19.33
C THR A 86 -6.50 -28.81 -19.76
N PHE A 87 -7.58 -28.05 -19.60
CA PHE A 87 -8.92 -28.49 -19.98
C PHE A 87 -9.04 -28.74 -21.48
N PHE A 88 -8.70 -27.75 -22.32
CA PHE A 88 -8.89 -27.86 -23.76
C PHE A 88 -7.94 -28.88 -24.40
N VAL A 89 -6.67 -28.92 -24.00
CA VAL A 89 -5.74 -29.96 -24.46
C VAL A 89 -6.26 -31.35 -24.09
N GLY A 90 -6.75 -31.53 -22.86
CA GLY A 90 -7.34 -32.80 -22.41
C GLY A 90 -8.58 -33.23 -23.21
N VAL A 91 -9.40 -32.30 -23.71
CA VAL A 91 -10.53 -32.62 -24.59
C VAL A 91 -10.05 -33.24 -25.90
N TYR A 92 -9.10 -32.59 -26.58
CA TYR A 92 -8.60 -33.06 -27.88
C TYR A 92 -7.66 -34.27 -27.75
N GLN A 93 -6.99 -34.42 -26.61
CA GLN A 93 -6.18 -35.60 -26.32
C GLN A 93 -7.04 -36.87 -26.25
N ARG A 94 -8.24 -36.78 -25.65
CA ARG A 94 -9.20 -37.91 -25.64
C ARG A 94 -9.71 -38.27 -27.04
N ASP A 95 -9.86 -37.29 -27.94
CA ASP A 95 -10.23 -37.56 -29.33
C ASP A 95 -9.12 -38.36 -30.03
N ILE A 96 -7.86 -37.98 -29.81
CA ILE A 96 -6.69 -38.71 -30.31
C ILE A 96 -6.66 -40.15 -29.76
N GLU A 97 -6.86 -40.32 -28.46
CA GLU A 97 -6.87 -41.65 -27.80
C GLU A 97 -7.97 -42.57 -28.35
N LYS A 98 -9.11 -42.00 -28.75
CA LYS A 98 -10.23 -42.73 -29.37
C LYS A 98 -10.04 -42.96 -30.88
N GLY A 99 -8.95 -42.46 -31.48
CA GLY A 99 -8.71 -42.52 -32.91
C GLY A 99 -9.62 -41.62 -33.75
N VAL A 100 -10.28 -40.63 -33.13
CA VAL A 100 -11.23 -39.73 -33.79
C VAL A 100 -10.53 -38.41 -34.13
N ARG A 101 -10.62 -37.98 -35.39
CA ARG A 101 -10.11 -36.67 -35.86
C ARG A 101 -8.67 -36.38 -35.38
N VAL A 102 -7.80 -37.39 -35.45
CA VAL A 102 -6.45 -37.36 -34.83
C VAL A 102 -5.62 -36.16 -35.31
N GLU A 103 -5.51 -35.98 -36.62
CA GLU A 103 -4.67 -34.91 -37.20
C GLU A 103 -5.23 -33.51 -36.94
N GLU A 104 -6.55 -33.34 -36.99
CA GLU A 104 -7.21 -32.09 -36.64
C GLU A 104 -7.01 -31.76 -35.16
N SER A 105 -7.15 -32.75 -34.28
CA SER A 105 -6.95 -32.61 -32.83
C SER A 105 -5.51 -32.23 -32.50
N LYS A 106 -4.50 -32.84 -33.14
CA LYS A 106 -3.09 -32.44 -32.98
C LYS A 106 -2.86 -30.98 -33.39
N LYS A 107 -3.44 -30.56 -34.52
CA LYS A 107 -3.33 -29.17 -34.99
C LYS A 107 -3.98 -28.19 -34.01
N ILE A 108 -5.14 -28.53 -33.46
CA ILE A 108 -5.83 -27.70 -32.47
C ILE A 108 -5.03 -27.62 -31.17
N ILE A 109 -4.47 -28.73 -30.67
CA ILE A 109 -3.60 -28.74 -29.49
C ILE A 109 -2.39 -27.81 -29.70
N ALA A 110 -1.71 -27.91 -30.85
CA ALA A 110 -0.58 -27.03 -31.15
C ALA A 110 -0.98 -25.55 -31.16
N GLN A 111 -2.17 -25.22 -31.67
CA GLN A 111 -2.71 -23.86 -31.63
C GLN A 111 -3.01 -23.40 -30.20
N ILE A 112 -3.62 -24.26 -29.37
CA ILE A 112 -3.91 -23.95 -27.95
C ILE A 112 -2.60 -23.65 -27.20
N GLU A 113 -1.57 -24.47 -27.39
CA GLU A 113 -0.26 -24.28 -26.77
C GLU A 113 0.39 -22.95 -27.20
N ALA A 114 0.34 -22.63 -28.49
CA ALA A 114 0.86 -21.36 -28.99
C ALA A 114 0.11 -20.15 -28.41
N ASP A 115 -1.22 -20.22 -28.34
CA ASP A 115 -2.05 -19.16 -27.76
C ASP A 115 -1.85 -19.03 -26.25
N TYR A 116 -1.64 -20.14 -25.54
CA TYR A 116 -1.29 -20.15 -24.13
C TYR A 116 0.01 -19.40 -23.86
N VAL A 117 1.10 -19.75 -24.57
CA VAL A 117 2.40 -19.08 -24.42
C VAL A 117 2.28 -17.57 -24.67
N LYS A 118 1.56 -17.20 -25.73
CA LYS A 118 1.31 -15.80 -26.07
C LYS A 118 0.54 -15.06 -24.96
N LYS A 119 -0.56 -15.63 -24.47
CA LYS A 119 -1.38 -15.02 -23.40
C LYS A 119 -0.60 -14.93 -22.09
N HIS A 120 0.21 -15.93 -21.76
CA HIS A 120 1.05 -15.93 -20.57
C HIS A 120 2.08 -14.80 -20.62
N ALA A 121 2.79 -14.63 -21.74
CA ALA A 121 3.75 -13.54 -21.90
C ALA A 121 3.08 -12.14 -21.88
N GLN A 122 1.90 -12.02 -22.47
CA GLN A 122 1.09 -10.79 -22.37
C GLN A 122 0.71 -10.50 -20.92
N ARG A 123 0.37 -11.55 -20.17
CA ARG A 123 0.02 -11.45 -18.76
C ARG A 123 1.21 -11.02 -17.90
N ASP A 124 2.38 -11.63 -18.09
CA ASP A 124 3.63 -11.24 -17.41
C ASP A 124 3.95 -9.75 -17.64
N THR A 125 3.81 -9.31 -18.89
CA THR A 125 4.04 -7.90 -19.28
C THR A 125 3.06 -6.96 -18.60
N TYR A 126 1.78 -7.35 -18.55
CA TYR A 126 0.74 -6.59 -17.87
C TYR A 126 1.01 -6.46 -16.37
N GLU A 127 1.26 -7.58 -15.68
CA GLU A 127 1.51 -7.60 -14.24
C GLU A 127 2.74 -6.76 -13.90
N LYS A 128 3.85 -6.96 -14.62
CA LYS A 128 5.07 -6.17 -14.45
C LYS A 128 4.82 -4.67 -14.55
N LYS A 129 4.06 -4.23 -15.56
CA LYS A 129 3.73 -2.81 -15.76
C LYS A 129 2.87 -2.27 -14.62
N GLN A 130 1.83 -2.98 -14.22
CA GLN A 130 0.94 -2.55 -13.15
C GLN A 130 1.65 -2.52 -11.79
N LEU A 131 2.46 -3.53 -11.48
CA LEU A 131 3.22 -3.59 -10.24
C LEU A 131 4.25 -2.46 -10.16
N ALA A 132 4.98 -2.17 -11.24
CA ALA A 132 5.92 -1.04 -11.25
C ALA A 132 5.22 0.31 -11.00
N GLN A 133 4.03 0.51 -11.58
CA GLN A 133 3.22 1.71 -11.32
C GLN A 133 2.78 1.77 -9.86
N LEU A 134 2.27 0.67 -9.31
CA LEU A 134 1.81 0.57 -7.93
C LEU A 134 2.95 0.80 -6.92
N GLN A 135 4.13 0.22 -7.17
CA GLN A 135 5.33 0.41 -6.35
C GLN A 135 5.80 1.88 -6.35
N SER A 136 5.79 2.53 -7.52
CA SER A 136 6.11 3.95 -7.64
C SER A 136 5.11 4.84 -6.89
N GLN A 137 3.82 4.51 -6.94
CA GLN A 137 2.78 5.21 -6.18
C GLN A 137 3.00 5.05 -4.67
N LEU A 138 3.23 3.83 -4.18
CA LEU A 138 3.52 3.57 -2.77
C LEU A 138 4.75 4.37 -2.30
N LYS A 139 5.84 4.37 -3.07
CA LYS A 139 7.05 5.14 -2.76
C LYS A 139 6.74 6.61 -2.57
N ARG A 140 6.00 7.21 -3.50
CA ARG A 140 5.66 8.63 -3.44
C ARG A 140 4.80 8.96 -2.22
N GLU A 141 3.79 8.14 -1.93
CA GLU A 141 2.91 8.40 -0.77
C GLU A 141 3.64 8.18 0.56
N LEU A 142 4.51 7.18 0.69
CA LEU A 142 5.34 6.99 1.89
C LEU A 142 6.30 8.16 2.12
N LEU A 143 6.97 8.66 1.07
CA LEU A 143 7.84 9.84 1.18
C LEU A 143 7.06 11.11 1.54
N LYS A 144 5.84 11.24 1.03
CA LYS A 144 4.93 12.34 1.38
C LYS A 144 4.51 12.25 2.85
N GLU A 145 4.16 11.06 3.32
CA GLU A 145 3.81 10.82 4.73
C GLU A 145 4.99 11.08 5.65
N GLN A 146 6.20 10.63 5.29
CA GLN A 146 7.43 10.94 6.02
C GLN A 146 7.66 12.46 6.14
N LYS A 147 7.42 13.21 5.05
CA LYS A 147 7.52 14.68 5.07
C LYS A 147 6.48 15.31 6.01
N TYR A 148 5.28 14.75 6.11
CA TYR A 148 4.27 15.23 7.06
C TYR A 148 4.65 14.90 8.51
N PHE A 149 5.15 13.69 8.76
CA PHE A 149 5.67 13.30 10.07
C PHE A 149 6.81 14.23 10.53
N GLU A 150 7.78 14.54 9.65
CA GLU A 150 8.85 15.48 9.95
C GLU A 150 8.36 16.90 10.27
N LYS A 151 7.28 17.36 9.62
CA LYS A 151 6.64 18.64 9.97
C LYS A 151 5.99 18.58 11.34
N SER A 152 5.28 17.50 11.65
CA SER A 152 4.67 17.28 12.97
C SER A 152 5.73 17.24 14.07
N LYS A 153 6.85 16.54 13.84
CA LYS A 153 8.00 16.50 14.76
C LYS A 153 8.55 17.88 15.08
N ARG A 154 8.76 18.72 14.05
CA ARG A 154 9.21 20.12 14.24
C ARG A 154 8.18 20.98 14.97
N LYS A 155 6.89 20.80 14.69
CA LYS A 155 5.80 21.55 15.34
C LYS A 155 5.75 21.28 16.85
N TYR A 156 6.03 20.04 17.26
CA TYR A 156 5.97 19.61 18.65
C TYR A 156 7.36 19.44 19.30
N ALA A 157 8.40 20.05 18.73
CA ALA A 157 9.78 19.88 19.20
C ALA A 157 9.97 20.25 20.68
N ASP A 158 9.26 21.29 21.13
CA ASP A 158 9.32 21.76 22.53
C ASP A 158 8.55 20.86 23.51
N LEU A 159 7.82 19.86 23.01
CA LEU A 159 7.05 18.89 23.80
C LEU A 159 7.74 17.52 23.87
N VAL A 160 8.97 17.40 23.36
CA VAL A 160 9.74 16.16 23.43
C VAL A 160 10.25 15.96 24.86
N ASP A 161 9.67 14.99 25.53
CA ASP A 161 9.94 14.60 26.91
C ASP A 161 10.25 13.09 27.03
N GLU A 162 10.33 12.57 28.24
CA GLU A 162 10.60 11.14 28.49
C GLU A 162 9.49 10.22 27.97
N GLU A 163 8.25 10.71 27.83
CA GLU A 163 7.12 9.91 27.37
C GLU A 163 7.02 9.85 25.84
N THR A 164 7.30 10.96 25.16
CA THR A 164 7.15 11.09 23.71
C THR A 164 8.40 10.70 22.93
N ARG A 165 9.58 10.83 23.53
CA ARG A 165 10.86 10.43 22.92
C ARG A 165 10.91 8.97 22.45
N PRO A 166 10.54 7.95 23.26
CA PRO A 166 10.58 6.57 22.78
C PRO A 166 9.60 6.33 21.62
N LEU A 167 8.41 6.95 21.67
CA LEU A 167 7.40 6.84 20.60
C LEU A 167 7.89 7.47 19.29
N LEU A 168 8.62 8.59 19.36
CA LEU A 168 9.24 9.21 18.20
C LEU A 168 10.30 8.31 17.58
N GLN A 169 11.18 7.73 18.39
CA GLN A 169 12.22 6.82 17.90
C GLN A 169 11.62 5.59 17.23
N GLU A 170 10.58 5.00 17.82
CA GLU A 170 9.84 3.88 17.23
C GLU A 170 9.21 4.28 15.88
N ALA A 171 8.56 5.43 15.82
CA ALA A 171 7.97 5.92 14.57
C ALA A 171 9.05 6.18 13.50
N GLU A 172 10.18 6.79 13.85
CA GLU A 172 11.30 7.02 12.93
C GLU A 172 11.85 5.70 12.37
N GLN A 173 12.04 4.69 13.23
CA GLN A 173 12.45 3.35 12.81
C GLN A 173 11.41 2.71 11.87
N HIS A 174 10.12 2.85 12.19
CA HIS A 174 9.04 2.32 11.35
C HIS A 174 9.02 2.95 9.96
N PHE A 175 9.16 4.28 9.87
CA PHE A 175 9.30 4.99 8.60
C PHE A 175 10.54 4.55 7.84
N ALA A 176 11.69 4.44 8.51
CA ALA A 176 12.94 4.01 7.89
C ALA A 176 12.81 2.60 7.28
N ALA A 177 12.26 1.64 8.03
CA ALA A 177 12.02 0.28 7.56
C ALA A 177 11.04 0.23 6.38
N ALA A 178 9.95 1.02 6.43
CA ALA A 178 8.99 1.13 5.34
C ALA A 178 9.61 1.69 4.06
N ILE A 179 10.42 2.75 4.16
CA ILE A 179 11.09 3.36 3.01
C ILE A 179 12.16 2.44 2.44
N GLU A 180 12.97 1.81 3.30
CA GLU A 180 13.98 0.84 2.88
C GLU A 180 13.35 -0.32 2.10
N ARG A 181 12.25 -0.88 2.62
CA ARG A 181 11.52 -1.96 1.94
C ARG A 181 11.06 -1.55 0.55
N VAL A 182 10.55 -0.34 0.37
CA VAL A 182 10.16 0.15 -0.97
C VAL A 182 11.36 0.39 -1.87
N ASN A 183 12.49 0.87 -1.35
CA ASN A 183 13.69 1.09 -2.17
C ASN A 183 14.26 -0.22 -2.73
N ARG A 184 14.07 -1.34 -2.03
CA ARG A 184 14.46 -2.67 -2.56
C ARG A 184 13.67 -3.08 -3.81
N PHE A 185 12.52 -2.46 -4.11
CA PHE A 185 11.81 -2.72 -5.37
C PHE A 185 12.60 -2.27 -6.60
N SER A 186 13.43 -1.23 -6.50
CA SER A 186 14.27 -0.78 -7.62
C SER A 186 15.48 -1.68 -7.86
N ASP A 187 15.98 -2.36 -6.82
CA ASP A 187 17.22 -3.14 -6.87
C ASP A 187 16.99 -4.58 -7.35
N ALA A 188 15.81 -5.16 -7.08
CA ALA A 188 15.50 -6.52 -7.51
C ALA A 188 15.25 -6.64 -9.03
N GLY A 189 15.14 -5.50 -9.74
CA GLY A 189 14.35 -5.47 -10.96
C GLY A 189 12.92 -5.90 -10.64
N THR A 190 11.99 -5.72 -11.58
CA THR A 190 10.64 -6.29 -11.43
C THR A 190 10.73 -7.81 -11.66
N THR A 191 11.42 -8.54 -10.79
CA THR A 191 11.42 -10.00 -10.78
C THR A 191 10.11 -10.43 -10.14
N ILE A 192 9.16 -10.81 -10.99
CA ILE A 192 8.08 -11.69 -10.59
C ILE A 192 8.78 -12.96 -10.10
N ALA A 193 8.73 -13.19 -8.79
CA ALA A 193 9.23 -14.43 -8.22
C ALA A 193 8.37 -15.57 -8.81
N SER A 194 8.93 -16.33 -9.75
CA SER A 194 8.42 -17.64 -10.12
C SER A 194 8.47 -18.50 -8.84
N LYS A 195 7.31 -18.95 -8.39
CA LYS A 195 7.22 -20.06 -7.42
C LYS A 195 7.39 -21.37 -8.16
#